data_AF-A0A7X8UVN7-F1
#
_entry.id   AF-A0A7X8UVN7-F1
#
_cell.length_a   1.000
_cell.length_b   1.000
_cell.length_c   1.000
_cell.angle_alpha   90.00
_cell.angle_beta   90.00
_cell.angle_gamma   90.00
#
_symmetry.space_group_name_H-M   'P 1'
#
loop_
_entity.id
_entity.type
_entity.pdbx_description
1 polymer ?
#
loop_
_entity_poly.entity_id
_entity_poly.type
_entity_poly.pdbx_seq_one_letter_code
_entity_poly.pdbx_strand_id
1 'polypeptide(L)'
;MIIGQPSSDPFVATYKDVSSGRYLLLADFESPEQEQLFRNEPAYAPGKIGITRDRARLETGVASIKVSLYTSDQWLVAADSPDGRLTLPRDWTGFEMLVFSVFSPRKLGGFRFAARSGGEELALTYEHPRIFLEMGWNLIRIDLGDLADHIDLGDVRAIQFGCNPLDTPVDLYLDDLLLVNNTRDLLKTPAEQTGDLYVRTGGRRIIVGTLGQFELVFSRGRIIQWFDLGHDPQRIHNLLGTGVLGPSPVLVPNDSENALILLDDATQWAPLGVSVQTNQGMREANNLYVVVEGEWQYGTLDAPADERSPYHRWVYTIFRDGQIFLACHGTARTEHFRPPGVGVAFCCDGQLGFEENIVYLRPPDPAGPGPKTNYAHYVRRTPGQADLLIVPYALHAVRGLKNPQDPRRCTLWTLPIVNDYFLFSAMFRVWPDHLDGRSVADATAADYCQPLPLTVMTGALVRNDPGDFDNDGFSEARGYYVLQLDNHWARVRIERRPPSLFNPAFKVVQVYDREVSVYVNGRPITDLYRNAEGDVIFALPTVPANELLLEVNARPRDAGNL
;
A
#
# COMPACT_ATOMS: atom_id res chain seq x y z
N MET A 1 -6.49 -25.78 -22.25
CA MET A 1 -5.88 -24.61 -21.60
C MET A 1 -4.44 -24.49 -22.05
N ILE A 2 -4.01 -23.28 -22.37
CA ILE A 2 -2.73 -23.00 -23.02
C ILE A 2 -1.89 -22.13 -22.06
N ILE A 3 -0.65 -22.54 -21.82
CA ILE A 3 0.35 -21.70 -21.14
C ILE A 3 1.13 -20.99 -22.24
N GLY A 4 0.92 -19.69 -22.39
CA GLY A 4 1.61 -18.89 -23.41
C GLY A 4 2.96 -18.33 -22.95
N GLN A 5 3.84 -18.04 -23.92
CA GLN A 5 5.10 -17.30 -23.72
C GLN A 5 5.14 -16.03 -24.61
N PRO A 6 5.88 -14.97 -24.23
CA PRO A 6 5.55 -13.60 -24.64
C PRO A 6 5.86 -13.14 -26.08
N SER A 7 6.22 -13.99 -27.04
CA SER A 7 6.89 -13.50 -28.27
C SER A 7 6.06 -13.41 -29.56
N SER A 8 4.79 -13.82 -29.61
CA SER A 8 3.93 -13.61 -30.80
C SER A 8 2.42 -13.74 -30.55
N ASP A 9 1.96 -13.61 -29.31
CA ASP A 9 0.56 -13.88 -28.96
C ASP A 9 -0.29 -12.59 -29.02
N PRO A 10 -1.46 -12.56 -29.70
CA PRO A 10 -2.38 -11.41 -29.73
C PRO A 10 -2.79 -10.91 -28.34
N PHE A 11 -2.81 -11.79 -27.33
CA PHE A 11 -3.05 -11.42 -25.94
C PHE A 11 -1.94 -10.52 -25.37
N VAL A 12 -0.68 -10.74 -25.73
CA VAL A 12 0.46 -9.92 -25.28
C VAL A 12 0.39 -8.51 -25.88
N ALA A 13 -0.03 -8.40 -27.14
CA ALA A 13 -0.23 -7.12 -27.81
C ALA A 13 -1.40 -6.33 -27.22
N THR A 14 -2.47 -7.02 -26.84
CA THR A 14 -3.70 -6.41 -26.33
C THR A 14 -3.63 -6.07 -24.83
N TYR A 15 -2.98 -6.92 -24.04
CA TYR A 15 -2.96 -6.81 -22.58
C TYR A 15 -1.55 -6.53 -22.05
N LYS A 16 -1.32 -5.27 -21.64
CA LYS A 16 -0.07 -4.85 -20.98
C LYS A 16 0.25 -5.64 -19.71
N ASP A 17 -0.75 -6.23 -19.06
CA ASP A 17 -0.57 -7.04 -17.85
C ASP A 17 0.15 -8.37 -18.17
N VAL A 18 -0.04 -8.89 -19.39
CA VAL A 18 0.53 -10.16 -19.85
C VAL A 18 1.98 -9.99 -20.31
N SER A 19 2.39 -8.78 -20.70
CA SER A 19 3.69 -8.55 -21.35
C SER A 19 4.91 -8.80 -20.47
N SER A 20 4.75 -8.86 -19.15
CA SER A 20 5.87 -8.98 -18.20
C SER A 20 6.06 -10.37 -17.60
N GLY A 21 5.19 -11.34 -17.90
CA GLY A 21 5.27 -12.63 -17.23
C GLY A 21 4.43 -13.73 -17.83
N ARG A 22 4.26 -14.79 -17.03
CA ARG A 22 3.50 -15.99 -17.41
C ARG A 22 2.00 -15.72 -17.27
N TYR A 23 1.21 -16.25 -18.18
CA TYR A 23 -0.24 -16.27 -18.06
C TYR A 23 -0.80 -17.66 -18.38
N LEU A 24 -2.03 -17.90 -17.92
CA LEU A 24 -2.83 -19.07 -18.20
C LEU A 24 -4.18 -18.61 -18.75
N LEU A 25 -4.49 -19.05 -19.96
CA LEU A 25 -5.80 -18.82 -20.56
C LEU A 25 -6.81 -19.86 -20.05
N LEU A 26 -7.80 -19.38 -19.30
CA LEU A 26 -8.93 -20.17 -18.81
C LEU A 26 -9.96 -20.36 -19.93
N ALA A 27 -10.36 -19.26 -20.58
CA ALA A 27 -11.29 -19.28 -21.72
C ALA A 27 -11.15 -18.01 -22.58
N ASP A 28 -11.03 -18.21 -23.89
CA ASP A 28 -11.15 -17.20 -24.97
C ASP A 28 -12.41 -17.40 -25.82
N PHE A 29 -13.22 -18.41 -25.50
CA PHE A 29 -14.47 -18.77 -26.18
C PHE A 29 -14.33 -19.07 -27.67
N GLU A 30 -13.14 -19.39 -28.16
CA GLU A 30 -12.90 -19.76 -29.55
C GLU A 30 -13.31 -21.22 -29.87
N SER A 31 -13.53 -22.05 -28.84
CA SER A 31 -13.98 -23.43 -28.98
C SER A 31 -15.35 -23.67 -28.34
N PRO A 32 -16.32 -24.28 -29.04
CA PRO A 32 -17.62 -24.67 -28.48
C PRO A 32 -17.53 -25.53 -27.22
N GLU A 33 -16.45 -26.28 -27.05
CA GLU A 33 -16.24 -27.14 -25.87
C GLU A 33 -16.09 -26.31 -24.59
N GLN A 34 -15.60 -25.07 -24.68
CA GLN A 34 -15.44 -24.17 -23.53
C GLN A 34 -16.79 -23.81 -22.90
N GLU A 35 -17.88 -23.81 -23.66
CA GLU A 35 -19.24 -23.57 -23.14
C GLU A 35 -19.60 -24.58 -22.04
N GLN A 36 -19.05 -25.80 -22.07
CA GLN A 36 -19.32 -26.86 -21.09
C GLN A 36 -18.81 -26.54 -19.68
N LEU A 37 -17.91 -25.55 -19.53
CA LEU A 37 -17.47 -25.06 -18.21
C LEU A 37 -18.52 -24.19 -17.53
N PHE A 38 -19.42 -23.61 -18.30
CA PHE A 38 -20.28 -22.52 -17.86
C PHE A 38 -21.73 -22.96 -17.78
N ARG A 39 -22.43 -22.49 -16.75
CA ARG A 39 -23.87 -22.72 -16.57
C ARG A 39 -24.51 -21.53 -15.87
N ASN A 40 -25.82 -21.40 -16.04
CA ASN A 40 -26.60 -20.44 -15.26
C ASN A 40 -26.98 -21.07 -13.93
N GLU A 41 -26.85 -20.29 -12.87
CA GLU A 41 -27.43 -20.59 -11.57
C GLU A 41 -28.43 -19.49 -11.18
N PRO A 42 -29.62 -19.84 -10.65
CA PRO A 42 -30.12 -21.20 -10.50
C PRO A 42 -30.43 -21.85 -11.86
N ALA A 43 -30.32 -23.19 -11.97
CA ALA A 43 -30.45 -23.92 -13.24
C ALA A 43 -31.79 -23.73 -13.96
N TYR A 44 -32.84 -23.34 -13.24
CA TYR A 44 -34.18 -23.05 -13.78
C TYR A 44 -34.34 -21.60 -14.26
N ALA A 45 -33.31 -20.77 -14.12
CA ALA A 45 -33.33 -19.38 -14.54
C ALA A 45 -33.63 -19.26 -16.04
N PRO A 46 -34.56 -18.37 -16.45
CA PRO A 46 -34.67 -17.99 -17.85
C PRO A 46 -33.33 -17.37 -18.25
N GLY A 47 -32.66 -17.92 -19.26
CA GLY A 47 -31.32 -17.49 -19.63
C GLY A 47 -30.72 -18.39 -20.69
N LYS A 48 -30.31 -17.83 -21.82
CA LYS A 48 -29.48 -18.54 -22.78
C LYS A 48 -28.04 -18.18 -22.49
N ILE A 49 -27.22 -19.20 -22.25
CA ILE A 49 -25.77 -19.12 -22.41
C ILE A 49 -25.47 -19.64 -23.81
N GLY A 50 -24.49 -19.02 -24.46
CA GLY A 50 -23.97 -19.56 -25.71
C GLY A 50 -22.77 -18.78 -26.18
N ILE A 51 -21.79 -19.49 -26.74
CA ILE A 51 -20.71 -18.85 -27.46
C ILE A 51 -21.29 -18.21 -28.74
N THR A 52 -20.94 -16.94 -28.98
CA THR A 52 -21.44 -16.18 -30.11
C THR A 52 -20.33 -15.31 -30.71
N ARG A 53 -20.47 -15.00 -31.99
CA ARG A 53 -19.64 -14.00 -32.68
C ARG A 53 -20.18 -12.58 -32.51
N ASP A 54 -21.41 -12.45 -32.00
CA ASP A 54 -21.98 -11.15 -31.68
C ASP A 54 -21.12 -10.46 -30.63
N ARG A 55 -20.75 -9.21 -30.89
CA ARG A 55 -19.93 -8.40 -29.99
C ARG A 55 -18.53 -8.95 -29.69
N ALA A 56 -18.03 -9.96 -30.40
CA ALA A 56 -16.69 -10.50 -30.21
C ALA A 56 -15.57 -9.45 -30.20
N ARG A 57 -14.50 -9.73 -29.46
CA ARG A 57 -13.35 -8.83 -29.32
C ARG A 57 -12.29 -9.15 -30.37
N LEU A 58 -12.36 -8.48 -31.52
CA LEU A 58 -11.54 -8.77 -32.70
C LEU A 58 -10.02 -8.62 -32.51
N GLU A 59 -9.58 -7.93 -31.45
CA GLU A 59 -8.16 -7.82 -31.12
C GLU A 59 -7.56 -9.13 -30.58
N THR A 60 -8.39 -10.00 -29.99
CA THR A 60 -7.97 -11.22 -29.27
C THR A 60 -8.65 -12.48 -29.80
N GLY A 61 -9.82 -12.37 -30.42
CA GLY A 61 -10.61 -13.51 -30.89
C GLY A 61 -11.74 -13.15 -31.85
N VAL A 62 -12.56 -14.12 -32.22
CA VAL A 62 -13.77 -13.94 -33.05
C VAL A 62 -15.04 -14.39 -32.35
N ALA A 63 -14.97 -14.82 -31.09
CA ALA A 63 -16.12 -15.23 -30.31
C ALA A 63 -16.09 -14.67 -28.87
N SER A 64 -17.22 -14.75 -28.18
CA SER A 64 -17.38 -14.43 -26.75
C SER A 64 -18.54 -15.23 -26.19
N ILE A 65 -18.65 -15.39 -24.87
CA ILE A 65 -19.81 -16.03 -24.25
C ILE A 65 -20.90 -15.00 -23.94
N LYS A 66 -22.09 -15.18 -24.50
CA LYS A 66 -23.27 -14.37 -24.17
C LYS A 66 -23.97 -14.94 -22.94
N VAL A 67 -24.32 -14.07 -22.01
CA VAL A 67 -25.08 -14.38 -20.80
C VAL A 67 -26.26 -13.43 -20.68
N SER A 68 -27.48 -13.97 -20.66
CA SER A 68 -28.69 -13.20 -20.39
C SER A 68 -29.06 -13.30 -18.91
N LEU A 69 -29.00 -12.18 -18.19
CA LEU A 69 -29.44 -12.05 -16.80
C LEU A 69 -30.78 -11.31 -16.74
N TYR A 70 -31.75 -11.85 -16.03
CA TYR A 70 -33.12 -11.30 -15.89
C TYR A 70 -33.42 -10.81 -14.48
N THR A 71 -32.75 -11.38 -13.47
CA THR A 71 -32.96 -11.08 -12.05
C THR A 71 -31.63 -11.01 -11.31
N SER A 72 -31.62 -10.35 -10.13
CA SER A 72 -30.39 -10.06 -9.37
C SER A 72 -29.77 -11.28 -8.66
N ASP A 73 -30.49 -12.39 -8.60
CA ASP A 73 -30.07 -13.67 -8.00
C ASP A 73 -29.44 -14.63 -9.01
N GLN A 74 -29.39 -14.26 -10.29
CA GLN A 74 -28.80 -15.07 -11.35
C GLN A 74 -27.28 -14.88 -11.47
N TRP A 75 -26.61 -15.99 -11.76
CA TRP A 75 -25.16 -16.08 -11.93
C TRP A 75 -24.80 -16.91 -13.16
N LEU A 76 -23.78 -16.48 -13.89
CA LEU A 76 -22.97 -17.36 -14.73
C LEU A 76 -21.92 -18.00 -13.84
N VAL A 77 -21.87 -19.32 -13.78
CA VAL A 77 -20.91 -20.08 -12.97
C VAL A 77 -19.99 -20.89 -13.86
N ALA A 78 -18.68 -20.69 -13.71
CA ALA A 78 -17.66 -21.54 -14.30
C ALA A 78 -17.15 -22.51 -13.23
N ALA A 79 -17.34 -23.82 -13.42
CA ALA A 79 -16.87 -24.86 -12.50
C ALA A 79 -16.79 -26.21 -13.23
N ASP A 80 -16.03 -27.16 -12.67
CA ASP A 80 -15.98 -28.54 -13.17
C ASP A 80 -17.39 -29.12 -13.27
N SER A 81 -17.72 -29.74 -14.42
CA SER A 81 -18.95 -30.51 -14.61
C SER A 81 -18.62 -32.01 -14.69
N PRO A 82 -19.44 -32.91 -14.12
CA PRO A 82 -19.18 -34.35 -14.13
C PRO A 82 -19.02 -34.95 -15.54
N ASP A 83 -19.72 -34.36 -16.51
CA ASP A 83 -19.76 -34.80 -17.91
C ASP A 83 -18.84 -33.97 -18.83
N GLY A 84 -18.19 -32.93 -18.29
CA GLY A 84 -17.37 -31.98 -19.04
C GLY A 84 -16.00 -32.56 -19.40
N ARG A 85 -15.57 -32.34 -20.65
CA ARG A 85 -14.21 -32.72 -21.09
C ARG A 85 -13.13 -31.74 -20.65
N LEU A 86 -13.53 -30.52 -20.33
CA LEU A 86 -12.67 -29.45 -19.87
C LEU A 86 -12.93 -29.19 -18.38
N THR A 87 -11.87 -28.90 -17.65
CA THR A 87 -11.92 -28.59 -16.21
C THR A 87 -11.38 -27.19 -15.96
N LEU A 88 -11.82 -26.56 -14.88
CA LEU A 88 -11.21 -25.33 -14.38
C LEU A 88 -9.87 -25.69 -13.70
N PRO A 89 -8.76 -25.00 -13.98
CA PRO A 89 -7.54 -25.13 -13.19
C PRO A 89 -7.85 -24.83 -11.74
N ARG A 90 -7.45 -25.73 -10.86
CA ARG A 90 -7.67 -25.56 -9.42
C ARG A 90 -6.58 -24.73 -8.77
N ASP A 91 -5.34 -24.97 -9.17
CA ASP A 91 -4.19 -24.30 -8.60
C ASP A 91 -3.92 -22.98 -9.32
N TRP A 92 -4.23 -21.89 -8.64
CA TRP A 92 -3.99 -20.52 -9.07
C TRP A 92 -2.76 -19.93 -8.37
N THR A 93 -2.05 -20.72 -7.57
CA THR A 93 -0.81 -20.28 -6.92
C THR A 93 0.24 -19.97 -7.99
N GLY A 94 0.93 -18.83 -7.82
CA GLY A 94 1.92 -18.34 -8.78
C GLY A 94 1.38 -17.37 -9.85
N PHE A 95 0.09 -17.01 -9.80
CA PHE A 95 -0.48 -15.87 -10.51
C PHE A 95 -0.85 -14.77 -9.52
N GLU A 96 -0.88 -13.53 -10.00
CA GLU A 96 -1.15 -12.35 -9.15
C GLU A 96 -2.49 -11.67 -9.49
N MET A 97 -3.03 -11.94 -10.69
CA MET A 97 -4.19 -11.24 -11.20
C MET A 97 -5.08 -12.17 -12.04
N LEU A 98 -6.40 -12.02 -11.88
CA LEU A 98 -7.40 -12.49 -12.84
C LEU A 98 -7.81 -11.32 -13.72
N VAL A 99 -7.70 -11.49 -15.04
CA VAL A 99 -8.06 -10.50 -16.05
C VAL A 99 -9.17 -11.09 -16.91
N PHE A 100 -10.22 -10.31 -17.17
CA PHE A 100 -11.26 -10.67 -18.13
C PHE A 100 -11.95 -9.44 -18.70
N SER A 101 -12.57 -9.63 -19.85
CA SER A 101 -13.34 -8.59 -20.54
C SER A 101 -14.83 -8.83 -20.38
N VAL A 102 -15.58 -7.76 -20.18
CA VAL A 102 -17.05 -7.82 -20.17
C VAL A 102 -17.65 -6.67 -20.98
N PHE A 103 -18.43 -7.01 -22.00
CA PHE A 103 -19.25 -6.04 -22.73
C PHE A 103 -20.54 -5.82 -21.97
N SER A 104 -20.87 -4.55 -21.72
CA SER A 104 -22.17 -4.15 -21.22
C SER A 104 -22.89 -3.27 -22.26
N PRO A 105 -24.17 -3.54 -22.58
CA PRO A 105 -24.92 -2.72 -23.54
C PRO A 105 -25.29 -1.34 -22.98
N ARG A 106 -25.05 -1.09 -21.68
CA ARG A 106 -25.34 0.16 -20.97
C ARG A 106 -24.47 0.28 -19.72
N LYS A 107 -24.49 1.43 -19.06
CA LYS A 107 -23.88 1.57 -17.73
C LYS A 107 -24.57 0.66 -16.72
N LEU A 108 -23.80 -0.04 -15.89
CA LEU A 108 -24.29 -0.91 -14.81
C LEU A 108 -23.40 -0.74 -13.57
N GLY A 109 -23.99 -0.41 -12.41
CA GLY A 109 -23.25 -0.32 -11.14
C GLY A 109 -23.24 -1.61 -10.31
N GLY A 110 -23.87 -2.68 -10.82
CA GLY A 110 -24.17 -3.88 -10.06
C GLY A 110 -23.35 -5.11 -10.42
N PHE A 111 -22.35 -5.04 -11.30
CA PHE A 111 -21.64 -6.25 -11.73
C PHE A 111 -20.92 -6.90 -10.55
N ARG A 112 -21.09 -8.22 -10.42
CA ARG A 112 -20.59 -9.03 -9.30
C ARG A 112 -19.64 -10.09 -9.81
N PHE A 113 -18.62 -10.35 -9.02
CA PHE A 113 -17.71 -11.46 -9.16
C PHE A 113 -17.60 -12.20 -7.83
N ALA A 114 -17.62 -13.52 -7.85
CA ALA A 114 -17.34 -14.35 -6.69
C ALA A 114 -16.47 -15.54 -7.08
N ALA A 115 -15.74 -16.09 -6.12
CA ALA A 115 -14.89 -17.26 -6.27
C ALA A 115 -15.07 -18.20 -5.07
N ARG A 116 -14.90 -19.50 -5.31
CA ARG A 116 -15.05 -20.54 -4.28
C ARG A 116 -13.90 -21.51 -4.33
N SER A 117 -13.37 -21.88 -3.17
CA SER A 117 -12.37 -22.94 -3.01
C SER A 117 -12.86 -24.05 -2.08
N GLY A 118 -12.21 -25.21 -2.16
CA GLY A 118 -12.49 -26.36 -1.30
C GLY A 118 -13.74 -27.17 -1.68
N GLY A 119 -13.88 -28.33 -1.05
CA GLY A 119 -15.04 -29.22 -1.25
C GLY A 119 -16.35 -28.66 -0.67
N GLU A 120 -17.49 -29.27 -1.01
CA GLU A 120 -18.82 -28.78 -0.58
C GLU A 120 -18.99 -28.62 0.93
N GLU A 121 -18.33 -29.47 1.73
CA GLU A 121 -18.42 -29.44 3.20
C GLU A 121 -17.59 -28.32 3.84
N LEU A 122 -16.58 -27.79 3.16
CA LEU A 122 -15.63 -26.78 3.66
C LEU A 122 -15.42 -25.66 2.64
N ALA A 123 -16.47 -25.31 1.90
CA ALA A 123 -16.36 -24.35 0.82
C ALA A 123 -16.10 -22.93 1.37
N LEU A 124 -14.95 -22.36 1.04
CA LEU A 124 -14.66 -20.97 1.30
C LEU A 124 -15.15 -20.14 0.11
N THR A 125 -15.75 -18.99 0.39
CA THR A 125 -16.31 -18.12 -0.65
C THR A 125 -15.76 -16.71 -0.50
N TYR A 126 -15.36 -16.13 -1.62
CA TYR A 126 -15.02 -14.73 -1.76
C TYR A 126 -16.05 -14.04 -2.65
N GLU A 127 -16.56 -12.90 -2.21
CA GLU A 127 -17.36 -12.01 -3.04
C GLU A 127 -16.64 -10.67 -3.21
N HIS A 128 -16.36 -10.29 -4.45
CA HIS A 128 -15.70 -9.04 -4.77
C HIS A 128 -16.66 -7.85 -4.60
N PRO A 129 -16.17 -6.68 -4.14
CA PRO A 129 -16.96 -5.44 -4.19
C PRO A 129 -17.58 -5.18 -5.56
N ARG A 130 -18.73 -4.50 -5.61
CA ARG A 130 -19.42 -4.24 -6.87
C ARG A 130 -18.53 -3.49 -7.86
N ILE A 131 -18.64 -3.87 -9.13
CA ILE A 131 -17.88 -3.28 -10.23
C ILE A 131 -18.83 -2.45 -11.09
N PHE A 132 -18.39 -1.23 -11.39
CA PHE A 132 -19.05 -0.36 -12.35
C PHE A 132 -18.61 -0.72 -13.77
N LEU A 133 -19.59 -1.04 -14.63
CA LEU A 133 -19.39 -1.24 -16.06
C LEU A 133 -19.88 -0.01 -16.82
N GLU A 134 -19.03 0.52 -17.69
CA GLU A 134 -19.41 1.49 -18.70
C GLU A 134 -20.09 0.79 -19.88
N MET A 135 -20.79 1.57 -20.72
CA MET A 135 -21.32 1.05 -21.98
C MET A 135 -20.16 0.66 -22.91
N GLY A 136 -20.21 -0.55 -23.46
CA GLY A 136 -19.15 -1.10 -24.30
C GLY A 136 -18.32 -2.16 -23.57
N TRP A 137 -17.11 -2.40 -24.08
CA TRP A 137 -16.15 -3.34 -23.50
C TRP A 137 -15.45 -2.75 -22.29
N ASN A 138 -15.47 -3.50 -21.18
CA ASN A 138 -14.79 -3.16 -19.93
C ASN A 138 -13.71 -4.22 -19.67
N LEU A 139 -12.51 -3.78 -19.32
CA LEU A 139 -11.41 -4.67 -18.92
C LEU A 139 -11.33 -4.72 -17.40
N ILE A 140 -11.65 -5.87 -16.83
CA ILE A 140 -11.69 -6.10 -15.38
C ILE A 140 -10.39 -6.77 -14.93
N ARG A 141 -9.88 -6.30 -13.79
CA ARG A 141 -8.67 -6.80 -13.13
C ARG A 141 -8.97 -7.05 -11.67
N ILE A 142 -8.84 -8.30 -11.25
CA ILE A 142 -9.05 -8.73 -9.87
C ILE A 142 -7.70 -9.17 -9.32
N ASP A 143 -7.26 -8.55 -8.23
CA ASP A 143 -6.03 -8.93 -7.53
C ASP A 143 -6.25 -10.26 -6.81
N LEU A 144 -5.49 -11.28 -7.16
CA LEU A 144 -5.69 -12.62 -6.62
C LEU A 144 -5.33 -12.73 -5.15
N GLY A 145 -4.48 -11.87 -4.62
CA GLY A 145 -4.25 -11.96 -3.18
C GLY A 145 -5.38 -11.32 -2.37
N ASP A 146 -6.25 -10.48 -2.93
CA ASP A 146 -7.47 -10.09 -2.18
C ASP A 146 -8.37 -11.34 -2.00
N LEU A 147 -8.31 -12.28 -2.95
CA LEU A 147 -8.98 -13.58 -2.86
C LEU A 147 -8.26 -14.50 -1.88
N ALA A 148 -6.92 -14.52 -1.87
CA ALA A 148 -6.11 -15.37 -1.00
C ALA A 148 -6.38 -15.15 0.50
N ASP A 149 -6.84 -13.95 0.88
CA ASP A 149 -7.25 -13.64 2.26
C ASP A 149 -8.55 -14.38 2.68
N HIS A 150 -9.33 -14.90 1.72
CA HIS A 150 -10.66 -15.47 1.94
C HIS A 150 -10.82 -16.91 1.45
N ILE A 151 -10.06 -17.31 0.43
CA ILE A 151 -10.15 -18.64 -0.20
C ILE A 151 -8.75 -19.22 -0.42
N ASP A 152 -8.67 -20.55 -0.53
CA ASP A 152 -7.44 -21.26 -0.89
C ASP A 152 -7.22 -21.20 -2.41
N LEU A 153 -6.21 -20.45 -2.83
CA LEU A 153 -5.83 -20.35 -4.25
C LEU A 153 -5.25 -21.65 -4.82
N GLY A 154 -4.81 -22.60 -3.99
CA GLY A 154 -4.37 -23.91 -4.45
C GLY A 154 -5.51 -24.83 -4.89
N ASP A 155 -6.76 -24.49 -4.53
CA ASP A 155 -7.93 -25.32 -4.82
C ASP A 155 -9.18 -24.51 -5.20
N VAL A 156 -9.06 -23.63 -6.21
CA VAL A 156 -10.19 -22.88 -6.77
C VAL A 156 -11.12 -23.80 -7.55
N ARG A 157 -12.38 -23.89 -7.13
CA ARG A 157 -13.37 -24.83 -7.67
C ARG A 157 -14.44 -24.18 -8.53
N ALA A 158 -14.71 -22.90 -8.30
CA ALA A 158 -15.69 -22.15 -9.09
C ALA A 158 -15.39 -20.65 -9.11
N ILE A 159 -15.76 -20.02 -10.22
CA ILE A 159 -15.93 -18.56 -10.32
C ILE A 159 -17.32 -18.23 -10.83
N GLN A 160 -17.85 -17.09 -10.40
CA GLN A 160 -19.22 -16.69 -10.66
C GLN A 160 -19.30 -15.22 -11.07
N PHE A 161 -20.16 -14.92 -12.03
CA PHE A 161 -20.41 -13.57 -12.53
C PHE A 161 -21.91 -13.27 -12.48
N GLY A 162 -22.30 -12.11 -11.98
CA GLY A 162 -23.70 -11.75 -11.81
C GLY A 162 -23.92 -10.24 -11.84
N CYS A 163 -25.15 -9.80 -11.56
CA CYS A 163 -25.48 -8.37 -11.46
C CYS A 163 -26.50 -8.11 -10.35
N ASN A 164 -26.16 -7.30 -9.36
CA ASN A 164 -27.07 -6.81 -8.32
C ASN A 164 -26.68 -5.38 -7.87
N PRO A 165 -27.57 -4.39 -7.98
CA PRO A 165 -28.96 -4.52 -8.45
C PRO A 165 -29.05 -4.77 -9.96
N LEU A 166 -30.17 -5.35 -10.38
CA LEU A 166 -30.54 -5.52 -11.78
C LEU A 166 -32.02 -5.18 -11.95
N ASP A 167 -32.30 -3.94 -12.36
CA ASP A 167 -33.68 -3.42 -12.46
C ASP A 167 -34.39 -3.87 -13.73
N THR A 168 -33.64 -4.23 -14.76
CA THR A 168 -34.16 -4.73 -16.04
C THR A 168 -33.20 -5.75 -16.63
N PRO A 169 -33.67 -6.75 -17.39
CA PRO A 169 -32.82 -7.77 -17.98
C PRO A 169 -31.67 -7.19 -18.80
N VAL A 170 -30.54 -7.90 -18.84
CA VAL A 170 -29.34 -7.49 -19.57
C VAL A 170 -28.64 -8.68 -20.21
N ASP A 171 -28.14 -8.46 -21.42
CA ASP A 171 -27.24 -9.37 -22.11
C ASP A 171 -25.81 -8.88 -21.92
N LEU A 172 -25.00 -9.64 -21.17
CA LEU A 172 -23.56 -9.42 -21.01
C LEU A 172 -22.80 -10.36 -21.93
N TYR A 173 -21.61 -9.93 -22.37
CA TYR A 173 -20.71 -10.77 -23.14
C TYR A 173 -19.38 -10.83 -22.42
N LEU A 174 -18.92 -12.02 -22.05
CA LEU A 174 -17.63 -12.20 -21.38
C LEU A 174 -16.61 -12.75 -22.37
N ASP A 175 -15.37 -12.32 -22.22
CA ASP A 175 -14.27 -12.73 -23.07
C ASP A 175 -12.93 -12.71 -22.33
N ASP A 176 -11.95 -13.43 -22.86
CA ASP A 176 -10.54 -13.39 -22.43
C ASP A 176 -10.31 -13.60 -20.91
N LEU A 177 -10.76 -14.72 -20.36
CA LEU A 177 -10.49 -15.08 -18.96
C LEU A 177 -9.05 -15.59 -18.79
N LEU A 178 -8.22 -14.80 -18.14
CA LEU A 178 -6.78 -15.00 -18.01
C LEU A 178 -6.33 -14.94 -16.55
N LEU A 179 -5.52 -15.89 -16.11
CA LEU A 179 -4.68 -15.72 -14.91
C LEU A 179 -3.32 -15.19 -15.35
N VAL A 180 -2.83 -14.15 -14.68
CA VAL A 180 -1.63 -13.43 -15.09
C VAL A 180 -0.70 -13.28 -13.90
N ASN A 181 0.57 -13.64 -14.09
CA ASN A 181 1.65 -13.23 -13.22
C ASN A 181 2.28 -11.99 -13.84
N ASN A 182 1.86 -10.82 -13.36
CA ASN A 182 2.33 -9.52 -13.83
C ASN A 182 3.43 -8.95 -12.91
N THR A 183 4.16 -9.80 -12.19
CA THR A 183 5.20 -9.36 -11.26
C THR A 183 6.33 -8.64 -11.99
N ARG A 184 6.78 -7.51 -11.43
CA ARG A 184 7.85 -6.66 -11.99
C ARG A 184 8.75 -6.16 -10.88
N ASP A 185 10.06 -6.25 -11.09
CA ASP A 185 11.03 -5.52 -10.28
C ASP A 185 11.07 -4.05 -10.76
N LEU A 186 10.77 -3.11 -9.86
CA LEU A 186 10.84 -1.66 -10.13
C LEU A 186 12.15 -1.05 -9.64
N LEU A 187 12.71 -1.60 -8.55
CA LEU A 187 14.02 -1.26 -8.02
C LEU A 187 14.70 -2.55 -7.58
N LYS A 188 15.90 -2.78 -8.09
CA LYS A 188 16.75 -3.91 -7.71
C LYS A 188 18.20 -3.53 -7.92
N THR A 189 19.06 -3.81 -6.95
CA THR A 189 20.50 -3.67 -7.13
C THR A 189 21.04 -4.87 -7.91
N PRO A 190 21.96 -4.69 -8.88
CA PRO A 190 22.51 -5.82 -9.64
C PRO A 190 23.24 -6.86 -8.80
N ALA A 191 23.78 -6.46 -7.64
CA ALA A 191 24.54 -7.32 -6.75
C ALA A 191 23.67 -8.10 -5.75
N GLU A 192 22.42 -7.67 -5.53
CA GLU A 192 21.45 -8.28 -4.61
C GLU A 192 22.05 -8.63 -3.24
N GLN A 193 22.73 -7.67 -2.61
CA GLN A 193 23.37 -7.87 -1.31
C GLN A 193 22.38 -7.66 -0.17
N THR A 194 22.58 -8.37 0.94
CA THR A 194 21.86 -8.09 2.19
C THR A 194 21.97 -6.62 2.55
N GLY A 195 20.84 -5.96 2.85
CA GLY A 195 20.79 -4.52 3.09
C GLY A 195 20.43 -3.67 1.86
N ASP A 196 20.36 -4.26 0.67
CA ASP A 196 19.89 -3.56 -0.53
C ASP A 196 18.37 -3.42 -0.52
N LEU A 197 17.91 -2.18 -0.78
CA LEU A 197 16.50 -1.85 -0.94
C LEU A 197 16.00 -2.35 -2.29
N TYR A 198 14.83 -2.97 -2.32
CA TYR A 198 14.15 -3.39 -3.54
C TYR A 198 12.68 -2.98 -3.52
N VAL A 199 12.15 -2.82 -4.73
CA VAL A 199 10.71 -2.60 -4.95
C VAL A 199 10.24 -3.53 -6.05
N ARG A 200 9.11 -4.20 -5.80
CA ARG A 200 8.41 -4.99 -6.80
C ARG A 200 6.94 -4.62 -6.84
N THR A 201 6.30 -4.90 -7.95
CA THR A 201 4.84 -4.92 -8.04
C THR A 201 4.40 -6.32 -8.40
N GLY A 202 3.28 -6.76 -7.86
CA GLY A 202 2.59 -8.01 -8.21
C GLY A 202 1.10 -7.81 -8.04
N GLY A 203 0.31 -8.11 -9.05
CA GLY A 203 -1.13 -7.83 -9.05
C GLY A 203 -1.35 -6.33 -9.05
N ARG A 204 -2.05 -5.82 -8.05
CA ARG A 204 -2.16 -4.38 -7.76
C ARG A 204 -1.23 -3.96 -6.64
N ARG A 205 -0.50 -4.86 -5.98
CA ARG A 205 0.31 -4.59 -4.80
C ARG A 205 1.66 -3.96 -5.12
N ILE A 206 2.17 -3.20 -4.16
CA ILE A 206 3.55 -2.71 -4.15
C ILE A 206 4.26 -3.39 -2.98
N ILE A 207 5.40 -4.00 -3.26
CA ILE A 207 6.22 -4.71 -2.27
C ILE A 207 7.51 -3.91 -2.12
N VAL A 208 7.80 -3.45 -0.91
CA VAL A 208 9.02 -2.70 -0.57
C VAL A 208 9.74 -3.45 0.52
N GLY A 209 11.02 -3.73 0.35
CA GLY A 209 11.79 -4.43 1.37
C GLY A 209 13.27 -4.20 1.24
N THR A 210 13.98 -4.54 2.32
CA THR A 210 15.43 -4.58 2.33
C THR A 210 15.87 -6.03 2.41
N LEU A 211 16.71 -6.48 1.46
CA LEU A 211 17.11 -7.89 1.35
C LEU A 211 17.67 -8.42 2.67
N GLY A 212 17.08 -9.50 3.17
CA GLY A 212 17.47 -10.17 4.42
C GLY A 212 17.15 -9.40 5.70
N GLN A 213 16.36 -8.32 5.65
CA GLN A 213 15.99 -7.51 6.81
C GLN A 213 14.47 -7.48 7.01
N PHE A 214 13.72 -6.82 6.12
CA PHE A 214 12.27 -6.70 6.24
C PHE A 214 11.59 -6.60 4.87
N GLU A 215 10.30 -6.90 4.82
CA GLU A 215 9.45 -6.68 3.66
C GLU A 215 8.08 -6.14 4.09
N LEU A 216 7.58 -5.16 3.35
CA LEU A 216 6.27 -4.52 3.53
C LEU A 216 5.49 -4.67 2.23
N VAL A 217 4.23 -5.08 2.37
CA VAL A 217 3.32 -5.24 1.23
C VAL A 217 2.19 -4.23 1.34
N PHE A 218 2.02 -3.44 0.29
CA PHE A 218 1.00 -2.39 0.20
C PHE A 218 -0.15 -2.84 -0.69
N SER A 219 -1.37 -2.69 -0.18
CA SER A 219 -2.60 -2.82 -0.96
C SER A 219 -3.55 -1.68 -0.61
N ARG A 220 -4.17 -1.09 -1.64
CA ARG A 220 -5.08 0.05 -1.52
C ARG A 220 -4.50 1.17 -0.65
N GLY A 221 -3.21 1.44 -0.78
CA GLY A 221 -2.56 2.53 -0.08
C GLY A 221 -2.19 2.26 1.38
N ARG A 222 -2.32 1.02 1.88
CA ARG A 222 -2.03 0.65 3.28
C ARG A 222 -1.10 -0.56 3.33
N ILE A 223 -0.32 -0.66 4.41
CA ILE A 223 0.54 -1.82 4.66
C ILE A 223 -0.34 -2.97 5.18
N ILE A 224 -0.50 -4.01 4.36
CA ILE A 224 -1.33 -5.19 4.65
C ILE A 224 -0.52 -6.40 5.10
N GLN A 225 0.79 -6.42 4.83
CA GLN A 225 1.69 -7.46 5.33
C GLN A 225 3.03 -6.85 5.72
N TRP A 226 3.63 -7.42 6.75
CA TRP A 226 4.98 -7.10 7.21
C TRP A 226 5.69 -8.41 7.58
N PHE A 227 6.89 -8.60 7.04
CA PHE A 227 7.73 -9.77 7.29
C PHE A 227 9.09 -9.36 7.86
N ASP A 228 9.55 -10.09 8.86
CA ASP A 228 10.93 -10.07 9.35
C ASP A 228 11.74 -11.07 8.52
N LEU A 229 12.44 -10.59 7.49
CA LEU A 229 13.20 -11.47 6.59
C LEU A 229 14.49 -11.99 7.22
N GLY A 230 14.95 -11.39 8.33
CA GLY A 230 16.09 -11.89 9.08
C GLY A 230 15.79 -13.21 9.78
N HIS A 231 14.56 -13.35 10.29
CA HIS A 231 14.10 -14.54 11.03
C HIS A 231 13.19 -15.46 10.21
N ASP A 232 12.43 -14.90 9.27
CA ASP A 232 11.48 -15.60 8.41
C ASP A 232 11.71 -15.25 6.93
N PRO A 233 12.82 -15.72 6.34
CA PRO A 233 13.15 -15.46 4.94
C PRO A 233 12.12 -16.05 3.96
N GLN A 234 11.31 -17.01 4.41
CA GLN A 234 10.25 -17.66 3.63
C GLN A 234 8.91 -16.93 3.71
N ARG A 235 8.79 -15.86 4.51
CA ARG A 235 7.56 -15.05 4.67
C ARG A 235 6.36 -15.88 5.14
N ILE A 236 6.61 -16.83 6.04
CA ILE A 236 5.55 -17.72 6.54
C ILE A 236 4.60 -16.93 7.45
N HIS A 237 5.13 -16.03 8.28
CA HIS A 237 4.37 -15.33 9.32
C HIS A 237 4.23 -13.84 8.98
N ASN A 238 3.01 -13.42 8.63
CA ASN A 238 2.68 -12.01 8.55
C ASN A 238 2.59 -11.41 9.97
N LEU A 239 3.46 -10.46 10.29
CA LEU A 239 3.56 -9.83 11.61
C LEU A 239 2.32 -9.02 12.01
N LEU A 240 1.42 -8.76 11.07
CA LEU A 240 0.17 -8.02 11.28
C LEU A 240 -1.02 -8.93 11.62
N GLY A 241 -0.92 -10.23 11.35
CA GLY A 241 -2.06 -11.14 11.42
C GLY A 241 -3.07 -10.80 10.31
N THR A 242 -4.34 -10.66 10.68
CA THR A 242 -5.41 -10.22 9.76
C THR A 242 -5.52 -8.69 9.72
N GLY A 243 -5.82 -8.09 8.56
CA GLY A 243 -6.02 -6.63 8.44
C GLY A 243 -4.73 -5.86 8.09
N VAL A 244 -4.54 -4.66 8.65
CA VAL A 244 -3.46 -3.73 8.24
C VAL A 244 -2.65 -3.20 9.42
N LEU A 245 -1.41 -2.77 9.16
CA LEU A 245 -0.49 -2.25 10.19
C LEU A 245 -0.96 -0.91 10.76
N GLY A 246 -1.48 -0.04 9.90
CA GLY A 246 -1.82 1.33 10.21
C GLY A 246 -0.97 2.35 9.41
N PRO A 247 -1.30 3.65 9.49
CA PRO A 247 -2.40 4.22 10.28
C PRO A 247 -3.74 3.91 9.63
N SER A 248 -4.67 3.32 10.39
CA SER A 248 -6.06 3.13 9.97
C SER A 248 -6.91 4.24 10.55
N PRO A 249 -7.45 5.19 9.74
CA PRO A 249 -8.41 6.17 10.21
C PRO A 249 -9.68 5.48 10.72
N VAL A 250 -10.09 5.81 11.94
CA VAL A 250 -11.28 5.25 12.60
C VAL A 250 -12.11 6.35 13.24
N LEU A 251 -13.41 6.11 13.38
CA LEU A 251 -14.32 6.96 14.14
C LEU A 251 -14.17 6.66 15.63
N VAL A 252 -14.15 7.73 16.43
CA VAL A 252 -14.06 7.64 17.90
C VAL A 252 -15.38 8.10 18.51
N PRO A 253 -16.13 7.21 19.17
CA PRO A 253 -17.38 7.55 19.87
C PRO A 253 -17.15 8.47 21.09
N ASN A 254 -18.22 9.12 21.56
CA ASN A 254 -18.18 10.01 22.74
C ASN A 254 -17.75 9.31 24.04
N ASP A 255 -18.17 8.05 24.27
CA ASP A 255 -17.76 7.23 25.42
C ASP A 255 -16.44 6.50 25.11
N SER A 256 -15.35 7.24 25.11
CA SER A 256 -14.11 6.83 24.45
C SER A 256 -13.32 5.71 25.11
N GLU A 257 -13.47 5.43 26.41
CA GLU A 257 -12.59 4.47 27.10
C GLU A 257 -12.94 2.99 26.83
N ASN A 258 -14.23 2.66 26.68
CA ASN A 258 -14.68 1.27 26.48
C ASN A 258 -15.48 1.05 25.19
N ALA A 259 -15.68 2.09 24.37
CA ALA A 259 -16.37 1.93 23.11
C ALA A 259 -15.62 0.99 22.17
N LEU A 260 -16.38 0.11 21.51
CA LEU A 260 -15.87 -0.73 20.44
C LEU A 260 -15.39 0.16 19.29
N ILE A 261 -14.12 0.02 18.92
CA ILE A 261 -13.55 0.67 17.74
C ILE A 261 -13.59 -0.33 16.59
N LEU A 262 -14.23 0.05 15.49
CA LEU A 262 -14.29 -0.76 14.28
C LEU A 262 -12.99 -0.60 13.49
N LEU A 263 -12.03 -1.47 13.76
CA LEU A 263 -10.76 -1.52 13.05
C LEU A 263 -10.97 -2.06 11.64
N ASP A 264 -10.32 -1.42 10.66
CA ASP A 264 -10.28 -1.82 9.24
C ASP A 264 -11.62 -1.87 8.49
N ASP A 265 -12.72 -1.58 9.18
CA ASP A 265 -14.07 -1.51 8.61
C ASP A 265 -14.25 -0.19 7.84
N ALA A 266 -14.14 -0.26 6.52
CA ALA A 266 -14.34 0.90 5.66
C ALA A 266 -15.79 1.43 5.70
N THR A 267 -16.78 0.63 6.12
CA THR A 267 -18.20 1.03 6.10
C THR A 267 -18.51 2.12 7.13
N GLN A 268 -17.68 2.28 8.16
CA GLN A 268 -17.81 3.39 9.11
C GLN A 268 -17.70 4.76 8.41
N TRP A 269 -17.02 4.81 7.26
CA TRP A 269 -16.83 6.00 6.43
C TRP A 269 -17.84 6.12 5.30
N ALA A 270 -18.84 5.23 5.20
CA ALA A 270 -19.91 5.29 4.21
C ALA A 270 -20.66 6.65 4.14
N PRO A 271 -20.80 7.44 5.24
CA PRO A 271 -21.35 8.79 5.15
C PRO A 271 -20.50 9.81 4.37
N LEU A 272 -19.20 9.55 4.16
CA LEU A 272 -18.38 10.32 3.22
C LEU A 272 -18.66 9.93 1.77
N GLY A 273 -19.09 8.70 1.55
CA GLY A 273 -19.43 8.12 0.27
C GLY A 273 -19.52 6.60 0.40
N VAL A 274 -20.59 6.01 -0.14
CA VAL A 274 -20.87 4.58 -0.07
C VAL A 274 -20.04 3.75 -1.06
N SER A 275 -19.39 4.41 -2.01
CA SER A 275 -18.43 3.82 -2.94
C SER A 275 -17.04 4.37 -2.63
N VAL A 276 -16.01 3.52 -2.72
CA VAL A 276 -14.61 3.93 -2.46
C VAL A 276 -13.75 3.56 -3.65
N GLN A 277 -13.15 4.56 -4.28
CA GLN A 277 -12.11 4.37 -5.28
C GLN A 277 -10.74 4.44 -4.60
N THR A 278 -9.91 3.43 -4.81
CA THR A 278 -8.57 3.39 -4.23
C THR A 278 -7.50 3.53 -5.31
N ASN A 279 -6.62 4.50 -5.12
CA ASN A 279 -5.44 4.73 -5.96
C ASN A 279 -4.19 4.45 -5.11
N GLN A 280 -3.18 3.81 -5.71
CA GLN A 280 -1.87 3.70 -5.08
C GLN A 280 -0.78 3.73 -6.13
N GLY A 281 0.39 4.22 -5.75
CA GLY A 281 1.53 4.33 -6.64
C GLY A 281 2.84 4.55 -5.90
N MET A 282 3.92 4.16 -6.56
CA MET A 282 5.27 4.51 -6.16
C MET A 282 5.61 5.87 -6.78
N ARG A 283 5.95 6.86 -5.95
CA ARG A 283 6.33 8.20 -6.41
C ARG A 283 7.82 8.29 -6.70
N GLU A 284 8.63 7.68 -5.84
CA GLU A 284 10.07 7.72 -5.90
C GLU A 284 10.64 6.37 -5.45
N ALA A 285 11.74 5.94 -6.07
CA ALA A 285 12.49 4.77 -5.62
C ALA A 285 13.95 4.91 -6.01
N ASN A 286 14.83 4.72 -5.03
CA ASN A 286 16.27 4.63 -5.19
C ASN A 286 16.85 3.77 -4.06
N ASN A 287 18.15 3.50 -4.05
CA ASN A 287 18.75 2.60 -3.06
C ASN A 287 18.81 3.17 -1.63
N LEU A 288 18.42 4.43 -1.41
CA LEU A 288 18.33 5.04 -0.08
C LEU A 288 16.92 4.93 0.50
N TYR A 289 15.90 5.28 -0.29
CA TYR A 289 14.50 5.26 0.15
C TYR A 289 13.52 5.02 -1.00
N VAL A 290 12.29 4.70 -0.63
CA VAL A 290 11.13 4.54 -1.52
C VAL A 290 9.98 5.38 -0.98
N VAL A 291 9.23 6.04 -1.87
CA VAL A 291 8.00 6.75 -1.52
C VAL A 291 6.81 6.03 -2.12
N VAL A 292 5.90 5.56 -1.27
CA VAL A 292 4.61 4.97 -1.66
C VAL A 292 3.49 5.91 -1.24
N GLU A 293 2.59 6.20 -2.17
CA GLU A 293 1.39 6.99 -1.91
C GLU A 293 0.14 6.15 -2.14
N GLY A 294 -0.82 6.33 -1.25
CA GLY A 294 -2.13 5.71 -1.29
C GLY A 294 -3.21 6.74 -1.10
N GLU A 295 -4.33 6.58 -1.80
CA GLU A 295 -5.49 7.45 -1.64
C GLU A 295 -6.79 6.66 -1.79
N TRP A 296 -7.73 6.94 -0.89
CA TRP A 296 -9.12 6.55 -0.99
C TRP A 296 -9.94 7.80 -1.29
N GLN A 297 -10.77 7.74 -2.32
CA GLN A 297 -11.73 8.77 -2.66
C GLN A 297 -13.14 8.20 -2.49
N TYR A 298 -13.98 8.92 -1.76
CA TYR A 298 -15.32 8.49 -1.39
C TYR A 298 -16.33 9.08 -2.38
N GLY A 299 -16.96 8.22 -3.16
CA GLY A 299 -17.96 8.56 -4.18
C GLY A 299 -19.36 8.03 -3.84
N THR A 300 -20.23 8.03 -4.85
CA THR A 300 -21.63 7.57 -4.71
C THR A 300 -21.86 6.28 -5.50
N LEU A 301 -23.07 5.71 -5.38
CA LEU A 301 -23.47 4.58 -6.22
C LEU A 301 -23.72 4.98 -7.68
N ASP A 302 -23.99 6.25 -7.96
CA ASP A 302 -24.41 6.71 -9.29
C ASP A 302 -23.30 7.45 -10.04
N ALA A 303 -22.25 7.88 -9.33
CA ALA A 303 -21.12 8.60 -9.90
C ALA A 303 -19.81 8.18 -9.22
N PRO A 304 -18.73 7.98 -10.00
CA PRO A 304 -17.40 7.74 -9.45
C PRO A 304 -16.92 8.96 -8.67
N ALA A 305 -15.91 8.76 -7.82
CA ALA A 305 -15.28 9.84 -7.10
C ALA A 305 -14.51 10.78 -8.05
N ASP A 306 -14.41 12.05 -7.66
CA ASP A 306 -13.67 13.11 -8.36
C ASP A 306 -12.72 13.86 -7.41
N GLU A 307 -11.99 14.86 -7.92
CA GLU A 307 -11.02 15.63 -7.14
C GLU A 307 -11.62 16.42 -5.96
N ARG A 308 -12.94 16.63 -5.95
CA ARG A 308 -13.66 17.34 -4.88
C ARG A 308 -14.28 16.40 -3.86
N SER A 309 -14.27 15.11 -4.18
CA SER A 309 -14.83 14.08 -3.32
C SER A 309 -14.04 13.99 -2.01
N PRO A 310 -14.69 13.66 -0.89
CA PRO A 310 -13.97 13.37 0.35
C PRO A 310 -12.92 12.30 0.10
N TYR A 311 -11.80 12.37 0.83
CA TYR A 311 -10.69 11.47 0.60
C TYR A 311 -9.90 11.19 1.88
N HIS A 312 -9.20 10.05 1.92
CA HIS A 312 -8.13 9.76 2.86
C HIS A 312 -6.86 9.43 2.08
N ARG A 313 -5.72 9.99 2.47
CA ARG A 313 -4.44 9.82 1.79
C ARG A 313 -3.35 9.41 2.77
N TRP A 314 -2.48 8.53 2.31
CA TRP A 314 -1.28 8.06 2.99
C TRP A 314 -0.08 8.32 2.12
N VAL A 315 1.00 8.77 2.73
CA VAL A 315 2.29 8.92 2.07
C VAL A 315 3.35 8.33 2.98
N TYR A 316 4.02 7.29 2.52
CA TYR A 316 5.08 6.58 3.23
C TYR A 316 6.41 6.86 2.57
N THR A 317 7.39 7.36 3.32
CA THR A 317 8.80 7.40 2.92
C THR A 317 9.55 6.32 3.70
N ILE A 318 9.99 5.28 3.01
CA ILE A 318 10.55 4.05 3.58
C ILE A 318 12.05 4.05 3.29
N PHE A 319 12.86 4.11 4.35
CA PHE A 319 14.32 4.03 4.24
C PHE A 319 14.80 2.58 4.32
N ARG A 320 15.96 2.32 3.72
CA ARG A 320 16.59 0.99 3.71
C ARG A 320 16.84 0.40 5.10
N ASP A 321 16.93 1.22 6.14
CA ASP A 321 17.21 0.82 7.52
C ASP A 321 15.95 0.62 8.37
N GLY A 322 14.78 0.49 7.74
CA GLY A 322 13.51 0.19 8.39
C GLY A 322 12.83 1.39 9.03
N GLN A 323 13.38 2.60 8.88
CA GLN A 323 12.68 3.83 9.28
C GLN A 323 11.63 4.21 8.23
N ILE A 324 10.42 4.49 8.68
CA ILE A 324 9.30 4.87 7.83
C ILE A 324 8.70 6.15 8.36
N PHE A 325 8.74 7.20 7.54
CA PHE A 325 8.10 8.47 7.82
C PHE A 325 6.79 8.53 7.05
N LEU A 326 5.78 9.08 7.70
CA LEU A 326 4.41 8.93 7.24
C LEU A 326 3.62 10.20 7.46
N ALA A 327 2.86 10.59 6.44
CA ALA A 327 1.71 11.48 6.59
C ALA A 327 0.42 10.75 6.22
N CYS A 328 -0.57 10.81 7.09
CA CYS A 328 -1.93 10.36 6.85
C CYS A 328 -2.87 11.54 7.08
N HIS A 329 -3.62 11.93 6.06
CA HIS A 329 -4.54 13.06 6.14
C HIS A 329 -5.80 12.79 5.36
N GLY A 330 -6.90 13.42 5.75
CA GLY A 330 -8.15 13.17 5.06
C GLY A 330 -9.34 13.93 5.61
N THR A 331 -10.45 13.80 4.89
CA THR A 331 -11.73 14.39 5.27
C THR A 331 -12.27 13.68 6.50
N ALA A 332 -12.52 14.44 7.57
CA ALA A 332 -13.11 13.96 8.82
C ALA A 332 -14.60 14.27 8.90
N ARG A 333 -15.04 15.40 8.31
CA ARG A 333 -16.41 15.91 8.38
C ARG A 333 -16.89 16.44 7.03
N THR A 334 -18.19 16.42 6.85
CA THR A 334 -18.91 17.11 5.78
C THR A 334 -20.12 17.84 6.37
N GLU A 335 -20.92 18.49 5.53
CA GLU A 335 -22.18 19.10 5.96
C GLU A 335 -23.13 18.09 6.64
N HIS A 336 -23.18 16.86 6.12
CA HIS A 336 -24.12 15.81 6.57
C HIS A 336 -23.46 14.74 7.44
N PHE A 337 -22.14 14.80 7.64
CA PHE A 337 -21.40 13.84 8.44
C PHE A 337 -20.50 14.56 9.44
N ARG A 338 -20.84 14.46 10.72
CA ARG A 338 -20.09 15.09 11.82
C ARG A 338 -19.85 14.08 12.94
N PRO A 339 -18.90 13.14 12.77
CA PRO A 339 -18.59 12.19 13.82
C PRO A 339 -18.08 12.90 15.08
N PRO A 340 -18.29 12.28 16.27
CA PRO A 340 -17.84 12.86 17.52
C PRO A 340 -16.32 13.09 17.57
N GLY A 341 -15.55 12.09 17.15
CA GLY A 341 -14.11 12.17 17.03
C GLY A 341 -13.57 11.27 15.92
N VAL A 342 -12.29 11.48 15.60
CA VAL A 342 -11.52 10.67 14.67
C VAL A 342 -10.22 10.27 15.35
N GLY A 343 -9.72 9.09 15.03
CA GLY A 343 -8.43 8.61 15.47
C GLY A 343 -7.72 7.83 14.38
N VAL A 344 -6.48 7.44 14.66
CA VAL A 344 -5.73 6.48 13.85
C VAL A 344 -5.28 5.31 14.72
N ALA A 345 -5.50 4.12 14.21
CA ALA A 345 -5.09 2.89 14.87
C ALA A 345 -3.89 2.25 14.16
N PHE A 346 -3.03 1.62 14.96
CA PHE A 346 -1.98 0.72 14.49
C PHE A 346 -2.12 -0.62 15.20
N CYS A 347 -1.83 -1.71 14.49
CA CYS A 347 -2.05 -3.07 14.97
C CYS A 347 -0.91 -4.03 14.60
N CYS A 348 -0.58 -4.94 15.52
CA CYS A 348 0.31 -6.08 15.29
C CYS A 348 -0.33 -7.37 15.81
N ASP A 349 0.13 -8.53 15.30
CA ASP A 349 -0.42 -9.81 15.71
C ASP A 349 -0.02 -10.19 17.16
N GLY A 350 -0.99 -10.19 18.07
CA GLY A 350 -0.75 -10.60 19.45
C GLY A 350 -0.40 -12.08 19.61
N GLN A 351 -0.74 -12.93 18.65
CA GLN A 351 -0.43 -14.36 18.67
C GLN A 351 1.04 -14.65 18.32
N LEU A 352 1.68 -13.75 17.56
CA LEU A 352 3.11 -13.82 17.27
C LEU A 352 3.98 -13.27 18.41
N GLY A 353 3.38 -13.00 19.57
CA GLY A 353 4.11 -12.66 20.80
C GLY A 353 4.48 -11.18 20.91
N PHE A 354 3.78 -10.29 20.20
CA PHE A 354 3.91 -8.85 20.42
C PHE A 354 3.28 -8.43 21.76
N GLU A 355 4.06 -7.68 22.54
CA GLU A 355 3.65 -7.02 23.77
C GLU A 355 3.60 -5.50 23.54
N GLU A 356 2.44 -4.91 23.82
CA GLU A 356 2.21 -3.48 23.61
C GLU A 356 2.69 -2.68 24.84
N ASN A 357 3.64 -1.78 24.62
CA ASN A 357 4.13 -0.85 25.62
C ASN A 357 3.82 0.59 25.19
N ILE A 358 2.83 1.20 25.81
CA ILE A 358 2.49 2.61 25.58
C ILE A 358 3.24 3.49 26.56
N VAL A 359 3.89 4.52 26.02
CA VAL A 359 4.68 5.47 26.77
C VAL A 359 3.95 6.78 26.83
N TYR A 360 3.39 7.05 28.01
CA TYR A 360 2.80 8.33 28.34
C TYR A 360 3.88 9.28 28.80
N LEU A 361 3.97 10.44 28.16
CA LEU A 361 4.72 11.54 28.71
C LEU A 361 4.01 12.10 29.93
N ARG A 362 4.78 12.30 31.00
CA ARG A 362 4.39 13.25 32.06
C ARG A 362 4.57 14.67 31.51
N PRO A 363 3.77 15.65 31.98
CA PRO A 363 3.87 17.03 31.49
C PRO A 363 5.33 17.52 31.56
N PRO A 364 5.79 18.26 30.54
CA PRO A 364 7.21 18.51 30.31
C PRO A 364 7.83 19.29 31.48
N ASP A 365 9.00 18.84 31.92
CA ASP A 365 10.03 19.79 32.34
C ASP A 365 10.61 20.39 31.05
N PRO A 366 10.40 21.68 30.75
CA PRO A 366 10.80 22.30 29.48
C PRO A 366 12.32 22.25 29.20
N ALA A 367 13.14 21.77 30.13
CA ALA A 367 14.59 21.65 30.00
C ALA A 367 15.13 20.21 29.85
N GLY A 368 14.27 19.18 29.84
CA GLY A 368 14.72 17.77 29.82
C GLY A 368 14.86 17.14 28.42
N PRO A 369 15.84 16.25 28.18
CA PRO A 369 16.07 15.58 26.88
C PRO A 369 15.10 14.41 26.57
N GLY A 370 13.88 14.44 27.10
CA GLY A 370 12.88 13.37 26.91
C GLY A 370 12.07 13.49 25.60
N PRO A 371 11.35 12.43 25.20
CA PRO A 371 10.42 12.51 24.08
C PRO A 371 9.38 13.62 24.33
N LYS A 372 8.91 14.29 23.27
CA LYS A 372 7.88 15.35 23.34
C LYS A 372 6.47 14.87 22.99
N THR A 373 6.34 13.62 22.55
CA THR A 373 5.07 12.95 22.27
C THR A 373 4.89 11.61 23.01
N ASN A 374 3.65 11.14 23.09
CA ASN A 374 3.36 9.78 23.52
C ASN A 374 3.64 8.81 22.38
N TYR A 375 4.34 7.71 22.65
CA TYR A 375 4.70 6.73 21.63
C TYR A 375 4.26 5.32 22.04
N ALA A 376 4.16 4.41 21.06
CA ALA A 376 3.88 3.00 21.29
C ALA A 376 5.05 2.14 20.82
N HIS A 377 5.37 1.11 21.59
CA HIS A 377 6.41 0.15 21.27
C HIS A 377 5.87 -1.27 21.41
N TYR A 378 5.76 -1.96 20.28
CA TYR A 378 5.37 -3.37 20.22
C TYR A 378 6.63 -4.21 20.19
N VAL A 379 6.85 -4.94 21.28
CA VAL A 379 8.07 -5.73 21.49
C VAL A 379 7.76 -7.20 21.34
N ARG A 380 8.61 -7.92 20.62
CA ARG A 380 8.54 -9.37 20.53
C ARG A 380 9.09 -9.99 21.81
N ARG A 381 8.39 -11.00 22.34
CA ARG A 381 8.85 -11.75 23.53
C ARG A 381 10.21 -12.41 23.37
N THR A 382 10.57 -12.77 22.14
CA THR A 382 11.88 -13.35 21.83
C THR A 382 12.79 -12.22 21.36
N PRO A 383 13.86 -11.92 22.12
CA PRO A 383 14.79 -10.85 21.75
C PRO A 383 15.43 -11.08 20.39
N GLY A 384 15.76 -9.97 19.73
CA GLY A 384 16.36 -9.97 18.40
C GLY A 384 15.36 -10.34 17.33
N GLN A 385 14.05 -10.20 17.54
CA GLN A 385 13.05 -10.27 16.46
C GLN A 385 12.58 -8.87 16.09
N ALA A 386 11.95 -8.71 14.93
CA ALA A 386 11.46 -7.40 14.51
C ALA A 386 10.41 -6.83 15.49
N ASP A 387 10.70 -5.66 16.04
CA ASP A 387 9.81 -4.83 16.86
C ASP A 387 9.21 -3.70 16.03
N LEU A 388 8.12 -3.11 16.54
CA LEU A 388 7.51 -1.90 15.97
C LEU A 388 7.53 -0.76 16.97
N LEU A 389 8.25 0.30 16.65
CA LEU A 389 8.19 1.58 17.36
C LEU A 389 7.36 2.58 16.55
N ILE A 390 6.42 3.28 17.18
CA ILE A 390 5.58 4.31 16.55
C ILE A 390 5.65 5.59 17.37
N VAL A 391 6.14 6.66 16.74
CA VAL A 391 6.35 7.96 17.36
C VAL A 391 5.62 9.02 16.55
N PRO A 392 4.43 9.48 16.98
CA PRO A 392 3.74 10.59 16.36
C PRO A 392 4.53 11.89 16.48
N TYR A 393 4.49 12.71 15.45
CA TYR A 393 5.10 14.05 15.49
C TYR A 393 4.48 14.92 16.60
N ALA A 394 3.15 15.00 16.64
CA ALA A 394 2.42 15.84 17.59
C ALA A 394 1.94 15.04 18.81
N LEU A 395 1.77 15.74 19.94
CA LEU A 395 1.23 15.15 21.15
C LEU A 395 -0.27 14.82 20.95
N HIS A 396 -0.58 13.54 20.92
CA HIS A 396 -1.95 13.02 20.81
C HIS A 396 -2.30 12.15 22.02
N ALA A 397 -3.58 12.16 22.39
CA ALA A 397 -4.09 11.22 23.39
C ALA A 397 -4.02 9.81 22.82
N VAL A 398 -3.35 8.92 23.54
CA VAL A 398 -3.07 7.53 23.12
C VAL A 398 -3.70 6.55 24.10
N ARG A 399 -4.20 5.42 23.61
CA ARG A 399 -4.62 4.30 24.44
C ARG A 399 -4.51 2.97 23.70
N GLY A 400 -4.30 1.90 24.44
CA GLY A 400 -4.40 0.54 23.92
C GLY A 400 -5.86 0.17 23.72
N LEU A 401 -6.15 -0.54 22.63
CA LEU A 401 -7.45 -1.10 22.32
C LEU A 401 -7.51 -2.55 22.81
N LYS A 402 -8.63 -2.90 23.42
CA LYS A 402 -8.94 -4.28 23.80
C LYS A 402 -10.17 -4.71 23.04
N ASN A 403 -9.98 -5.55 22.03
CA ASN A 403 -11.08 -6.23 21.37
C ASN A 403 -10.93 -7.74 21.61
N PRO A 404 -11.82 -8.37 22.41
CA PRO A 404 -11.73 -9.81 22.69
C PRO A 404 -11.86 -10.70 21.43
N GLN A 405 -12.42 -10.17 20.34
CA GLN A 405 -12.61 -10.89 19.09
C GLN A 405 -11.49 -10.66 18.08
N ASP A 406 -10.58 -9.72 18.35
CA ASP A 406 -9.43 -9.42 17.50
C ASP A 406 -8.15 -9.87 18.24
N PRO A 407 -7.41 -10.86 17.72
CA PRO A 407 -6.18 -11.32 18.36
C PRO A 407 -5.06 -10.25 18.34
N ARG A 408 -5.22 -9.17 17.56
CA ARG A 408 -4.21 -8.13 17.42
C ARG A 408 -4.10 -7.24 18.65
N ARG A 409 -2.89 -6.77 18.89
CA ARG A 409 -2.60 -5.67 19.82
C ARG A 409 -2.66 -4.38 19.03
N CYS A 410 -3.48 -3.44 19.47
CA CYS A 410 -3.69 -2.21 18.73
C CYS A 410 -3.65 -0.98 19.64
N THR A 411 -3.02 0.08 19.16
CA THR A 411 -2.96 1.38 19.83
C THR A 411 -3.73 2.39 18.99
N LEU A 412 -4.51 3.24 19.66
CA LEU A 412 -5.30 4.31 19.07
C LEU A 412 -4.76 5.67 19.52
N TRP A 413 -4.46 6.53 18.55
CA TRP A 413 -4.28 7.97 18.78
C TRP A 413 -5.54 8.72 18.39
N THR A 414 -6.07 9.53 19.30
CA THR A 414 -7.20 10.42 19.02
C THR A 414 -6.67 11.72 18.41
N LEU A 415 -7.29 12.15 17.31
CA LEU A 415 -6.81 13.27 16.51
C LEU A 415 -7.71 14.49 16.65
N PRO A 416 -7.14 15.71 16.62
CA PRO A 416 -7.93 16.92 16.43
C PRO A 416 -8.52 16.95 15.02
N ILE A 417 -9.71 17.53 14.90
CA ILE A 417 -10.31 17.85 13.60
C ILE A 417 -10.16 19.36 13.39
N VAL A 418 -9.47 19.74 12.32
CA VAL A 418 -9.21 21.14 11.96
C VAL A 418 -9.75 21.39 10.56
N ASN A 419 -10.64 22.39 10.42
CA ASN A 419 -11.30 22.73 9.16
C ASN A 419 -11.94 21.54 8.45
N ASP A 420 -12.60 20.65 9.21
CA ASP A 420 -13.23 19.41 8.72
C ASP A 420 -12.26 18.31 8.24
N TYR A 421 -10.94 18.47 8.42
CA TYR A 421 -9.92 17.47 8.11
C TYR A 421 -9.21 16.94 9.37
N PHE A 422 -8.61 15.76 9.24
CA PHE A 422 -7.62 15.25 10.19
C PHE A 422 -6.24 15.16 9.53
N LEU A 423 -5.20 15.23 10.35
CA LEU A 423 -3.81 14.99 9.97
C LEU A 423 -3.15 14.17 11.08
N PHE A 424 -2.38 13.16 10.68
CA PHE A 424 -1.49 12.41 11.52
C PHE A 424 -0.16 12.25 10.80
N SER A 425 0.92 12.61 11.49
CA SER A 425 2.28 12.38 11.03
C SER A 425 3.04 11.61 12.08
N ALA A 426 3.86 10.65 11.66
CA ALA A 426 4.66 9.84 12.56
C ALA A 426 5.90 9.29 11.86
N MET A 427 6.91 8.99 12.66
CA MET A 427 7.90 7.98 12.31
C MET A 427 7.49 6.66 12.94
N PHE A 428 7.55 5.58 12.17
CA PHE A 428 7.57 4.24 12.74
C PHE A 428 8.76 3.44 12.21
N ARG A 429 9.20 2.48 13.01
CA ARG A 429 10.42 1.71 12.74
C ARG A 429 10.10 0.23 12.82
N VAL A 430 10.39 -0.50 11.74
CA VAL A 430 10.07 -1.92 11.54
C VAL A 430 11.31 -2.83 11.52
N TRP A 431 12.49 -2.21 11.54
CA TRP A 431 13.80 -2.84 11.62
C TRP A 431 14.77 -1.76 12.14
N PRO A 432 15.86 -2.08 12.85
CA PRO A 432 16.35 -3.40 13.22
C PRO A 432 15.66 -4.05 14.41
N ASP A 433 15.96 -5.33 14.57
CA ASP A 433 15.47 -6.23 15.62
C ASP A 433 15.96 -5.90 17.03
N HIS A 434 17.05 -5.15 17.18
CA HIS A 434 17.58 -4.73 18.49
C HIS A 434 16.87 -3.52 19.11
N LEU A 435 15.61 -3.28 18.72
CA LEU A 435 14.72 -2.34 19.41
C LEU A 435 14.19 -2.90 20.75
N ASP A 436 14.49 -4.17 21.08
CA ASP A 436 14.04 -4.92 22.27
C ASP A 436 14.10 -4.14 23.60
N GLY A 437 15.01 -3.17 23.71
CA GLY A 437 15.23 -2.36 24.90
C GLY A 437 14.47 -1.03 24.90
N ARG A 438 13.69 -0.79 25.96
CA ARG A 438 13.04 0.51 26.23
C ARG A 438 13.97 1.72 26.11
N SER A 439 15.24 1.58 26.51
CA SER A 439 16.28 2.60 26.35
C SER A 439 16.49 3.02 24.89
N VAL A 440 16.57 2.06 23.97
CA VAL A 440 16.78 2.31 22.54
C VAL A 440 15.53 2.92 21.92
N ALA A 441 14.35 2.46 22.31
CA ALA A 441 13.07 3.05 21.90
C ALA A 441 12.92 4.50 22.38
N ASP A 442 13.20 4.80 23.66
CA ASP A 442 13.17 6.15 24.22
C ASP A 442 14.16 7.07 23.48
N ALA A 443 15.39 6.61 23.24
CA ALA A 443 16.39 7.39 22.51
C ALA A 443 15.98 7.64 21.05
N THR A 444 15.42 6.63 20.37
CA THR A 444 14.93 6.75 18.99
C THR A 444 13.75 7.73 18.91
N ALA A 445 12.80 7.64 19.84
CA ALA A 445 11.68 8.57 19.91
C ALA A 445 12.12 10.01 20.19
N ALA A 446 13.10 10.19 21.09
CA ALA A 446 13.66 11.50 21.39
C ALA A 446 14.39 12.13 20.19
N ASP A 447 15.20 11.36 19.46
CA ASP A 447 15.94 11.86 18.28
C ASP A 447 14.99 12.24 17.12
N TYR A 448 13.87 11.53 16.94
CA TYR A 448 12.82 11.96 16.00
C TYR A 448 12.09 13.25 16.45
N CYS A 449 11.71 13.34 17.73
CA CYS A 449 10.98 14.51 18.25
C CYS A 449 11.85 15.77 18.40
N GLN A 450 13.17 15.60 18.37
CA GLN A 450 14.16 16.66 18.53
C GLN A 450 15.31 16.40 17.56
N PRO A 451 15.05 16.56 16.25
CA PRO A 451 16.03 16.23 15.23
C PRO A 451 17.29 17.09 15.40
N LEU A 452 18.44 16.55 15.00
CA LEU A 452 19.76 17.16 15.23
C LEU A 452 19.81 18.67 14.86
N PRO A 453 20.20 19.56 15.77
CA PRO A 453 20.28 20.98 15.47
C PRO A 453 21.33 21.25 14.39
N LEU A 454 20.94 22.00 13.37
CA LEU A 454 21.80 22.38 12.25
C LEU A 454 22.20 23.85 12.36
N THR A 455 23.51 24.12 12.29
CA THR A 455 24.05 25.47 12.15
C THR A 455 24.44 25.71 10.70
N VAL A 456 23.63 26.46 9.97
CA VAL A 456 23.91 26.82 8.57
C VAL A 456 24.90 27.97 8.53
N MET A 457 26.08 27.72 7.95
CA MET A 457 27.13 28.72 7.75
C MET A 457 27.01 29.41 6.38
N THR A 458 26.49 28.70 5.37
CA THR A 458 26.28 29.19 4.00
C THR A 458 25.11 28.42 3.39
N GLY A 459 24.28 29.08 2.57
CA GLY A 459 23.01 28.52 2.11
C GLY A 459 21.87 28.78 3.09
N ALA A 460 20.79 28.00 2.97
CA ALA A 460 19.63 28.10 3.85
C ALA A 460 18.99 26.72 4.09
N LEU A 461 18.30 26.58 5.23
CA LEU A 461 17.31 25.51 5.42
C LEU A 461 15.97 25.98 4.85
N VAL A 462 15.36 25.13 4.03
CA VAL A 462 14.01 25.35 3.49
C VAL A 462 13.03 24.84 4.54
N ARG A 463 12.16 25.73 5.00
CA ARG A 463 11.26 25.53 6.15
C ARG A 463 9.79 25.45 5.77
N ASN A 464 9.51 25.29 4.49
CA ASN A 464 8.16 25.23 3.93
C ASN A 464 8.02 24.04 2.96
N ASP A 465 8.90 23.07 3.09
CA ASP A 465 8.84 21.84 2.31
C ASP A 465 7.61 21.01 2.76
N PRO A 466 6.89 20.35 1.84
CA PRO A 466 5.75 19.53 2.23
C PRO A 466 6.10 18.48 3.27
N GLY A 467 5.49 18.58 4.45
CA GLY A 467 5.70 17.64 5.55
C GLY A 467 6.66 18.11 6.64
N ASP A 468 7.21 19.32 6.53
CA ASP A 468 7.83 20.08 7.63
C ASP A 468 6.72 20.88 8.33
N PHE A 469 6.26 20.39 9.47
CA PHE A 469 5.04 20.89 10.13
C PHE A 469 5.32 21.98 11.18
N ASP A 470 6.49 22.00 11.82
CA ASP A 470 6.91 23.11 12.69
C ASP A 470 7.79 24.16 11.99
N ASN A 471 8.15 23.96 10.73
CA ASN A 471 9.00 24.86 9.95
C ASN A 471 10.42 24.94 10.54
N ASP A 472 10.93 23.85 11.11
CA ASP A 472 12.30 23.78 11.65
C ASP A 472 13.36 23.46 10.58
N GLY A 473 12.92 22.99 9.40
CA GLY A 473 13.75 22.58 8.26
C GLY A 473 13.94 21.07 8.13
N PHE A 474 13.44 20.27 9.08
CA PHE A 474 13.30 18.82 9.03
C PHE A 474 11.85 18.44 8.70
N SER A 475 11.67 17.57 7.71
CA SER A 475 10.34 17.10 7.34
C SER A 475 9.94 15.88 8.16
N GLU A 476 9.02 16.01 9.11
CA GLU A 476 8.61 14.92 9.99
C GLU A 476 7.79 13.86 9.27
N ALA A 477 7.18 14.22 8.12
CA ALA A 477 6.51 13.27 7.23
C ALA A 477 7.47 12.57 6.26
N ARG A 478 8.70 13.05 6.07
CA ARG A 478 9.63 12.55 5.04
C ARG A 478 10.99 12.07 5.54
N GLY A 479 11.40 12.48 6.74
CA GLY A 479 12.62 12.01 7.38
C GLY A 479 13.92 12.63 6.88
N TYR A 480 13.87 13.83 6.28
CA TYR A 480 15.06 14.53 5.79
C TYR A 480 15.02 16.02 6.09
N TYR A 481 16.20 16.63 6.13
CA TYR A 481 16.36 18.08 6.09
C TYR A 481 16.35 18.61 4.67
N VAL A 482 15.92 19.85 4.47
CA VAL A 482 15.90 20.46 3.13
C VAL A 482 16.86 21.65 3.07
N LEU A 483 17.83 21.57 2.18
CA LEU A 483 18.87 22.56 1.97
C LEU A 483 18.70 23.28 0.64
N GLN A 484 18.86 24.59 0.68
CA GLN A 484 18.99 25.44 -0.50
C GLN A 484 20.40 26.03 -0.54
N LEU A 485 21.03 25.98 -1.70
CA LEU A 485 22.37 26.52 -1.90
C LEU A 485 22.33 28.05 -2.01
N ASP A 486 23.33 28.71 -1.44
CA ASP A 486 23.64 30.12 -1.75
C ASP A 486 24.66 30.16 -2.89
N ASN A 487 24.23 30.68 -4.03
CA ASN A 487 24.92 30.59 -5.32
C ASN A 487 25.21 29.14 -5.73
N HIS A 488 26.34 28.59 -5.27
CA HIS A 488 26.83 27.26 -5.60
C HIS A 488 27.17 26.41 -4.38
N TRP A 489 26.99 26.94 -3.15
CA TRP A 489 27.48 26.30 -1.94
C TRP A 489 26.44 26.27 -0.84
N ALA A 490 26.44 25.19 -0.06
CA ALA A 490 25.89 25.17 1.28
C ALA A 490 26.92 24.56 2.22
N ARG A 491 27.00 25.13 3.43
CA ARG A 491 27.86 24.63 4.51
C ARG A 491 27.05 24.56 5.79
N VAL A 492 27.00 23.36 6.37
CA VAL A 492 26.20 23.09 7.58
C VAL A 492 27.07 22.40 8.60
N ARG A 493 27.11 22.93 9.82
CA ARG A 493 27.68 22.27 10.99
C ARG A 493 26.59 21.52 11.72
N ILE A 494 26.87 20.26 12.03
CA ILE A 494 25.96 19.33 12.69
C ILE A 494 26.61 18.89 14.00
N GLU A 495 25.97 19.23 15.12
CA GLU A 495 26.39 18.79 16.44
C GLU A 495 25.68 17.48 16.78
N ARG A 496 26.41 16.36 16.77
CA ARG A 496 25.83 15.06 17.14
C ARG A 496 25.68 14.99 18.66
N ARG A 497 24.47 14.67 19.13
CA ARG A 497 24.20 14.35 20.54
C ARG A 497 24.26 12.83 20.72
N PRO A 498 25.18 12.26 21.51
CA PRO A 498 25.17 10.83 21.79
C PRO A 498 23.97 10.43 22.66
N PRO A 499 23.31 9.28 22.43
CA PRO A 499 23.44 8.43 21.25
C PRO A 499 22.52 8.91 20.12
N SER A 500 23.06 9.54 19.07
CA SER A 500 22.27 9.83 17.87
C SER A 500 22.15 8.53 17.10
N LEU A 501 20.93 8.01 17.05
CA LEU A 501 20.60 6.72 16.45
C LEU A 501 20.14 6.89 14.99
N PHE A 502 20.06 8.14 14.51
CA PHE A 502 19.65 8.49 13.17
C PHE A 502 20.84 8.92 12.32
N ASN A 503 20.85 8.43 11.08
CA ASN A 503 21.68 8.99 10.02
C ASN A 503 20.81 9.94 9.21
N PRO A 504 20.91 11.27 9.43
CA PRO A 504 20.00 12.21 8.81
C PRO A 504 20.16 12.19 7.29
N ALA A 505 19.02 12.19 6.60
CA ALA A 505 18.96 12.41 5.18
C ALA A 505 18.82 13.91 4.88
N PHE A 506 19.27 14.31 3.69
CA PHE A 506 19.24 15.68 3.21
C PHE A 506 18.72 15.69 1.78
N LYS A 507 17.82 16.63 1.48
CA LYS A 507 17.38 17.00 0.15
C LYS A 507 17.97 18.35 -0.21
N VAL A 508 18.63 18.46 -1.36
CA VAL A 508 19.17 19.71 -1.89
C VAL A 508 18.28 20.13 -3.04
N VAL A 509 17.60 21.27 -2.88
CA VAL A 509 16.60 21.75 -3.84
C VAL A 509 17.17 22.71 -4.88
N GLN A 510 16.46 22.89 -5.99
CA GLN A 510 16.79 23.86 -7.05
C GLN A 510 18.15 23.58 -7.72
N VAL A 511 18.45 22.30 -7.95
CA VAL A 511 19.71 21.82 -8.55
C VAL A 511 19.49 20.97 -9.81
N TYR A 512 18.32 21.08 -10.45
CA TYR A 512 17.92 20.24 -11.58
C TYR A 512 18.90 20.27 -12.77
N ASP A 513 19.51 21.42 -13.04
CA ASP A 513 20.50 21.66 -14.11
C ASP A 513 21.95 21.61 -13.63
N ARG A 514 22.19 21.11 -12.41
CA ARG A 514 23.51 21.15 -11.76
C ARG A 514 24.02 19.77 -11.40
N GLU A 515 25.33 19.58 -11.52
CA GLU A 515 26.04 18.47 -10.91
C GLU A 515 26.35 18.82 -9.45
N VAL A 516 25.91 17.97 -8.53
CA VAL A 516 26.04 18.19 -7.08
C VAL A 516 27.14 17.28 -6.54
N SER A 517 28.03 17.85 -5.74
CA SER A 517 29.03 17.11 -4.97
C SER A 517 28.83 17.39 -3.49
N VAL A 518 28.86 16.34 -2.68
CA VAL A 518 28.63 16.42 -1.24
C VAL A 518 29.84 15.86 -0.51
N TYR A 519 30.29 16.57 0.52
CA TYR A 519 31.41 16.18 1.37
C TYR A 519 31.02 16.26 2.84
N VAL A 520 31.44 15.28 3.63
CA VAL A 520 31.32 15.28 5.09
C VAL A 520 32.72 15.20 5.68
N ASN A 521 33.12 16.22 6.45
CA ASN A 521 34.47 16.35 6.99
C ASN A 521 35.54 16.16 5.88
N GLY A 522 35.29 16.73 4.70
CA GLY A 522 36.16 16.63 3.52
C GLY A 522 36.12 15.28 2.77
N ARG A 523 35.35 14.29 3.23
CA ARG A 523 35.19 13.00 2.53
C ARG A 523 33.97 13.02 1.61
N PRO A 524 34.09 12.63 0.34
CA PRO A 524 32.95 12.66 -0.58
C PRO A 524 31.89 11.62 -0.19
N ILE A 525 30.62 11.99 -0.33
CA ILE A 525 29.49 11.06 -0.37
C ILE A 525 29.22 10.72 -1.84
N THR A 526 29.28 9.44 -2.18
CA THR A 526 29.06 8.94 -3.54
C THR A 526 27.61 8.55 -3.81
N ASP A 527 26.87 8.18 -2.77
CA ASP A 527 25.48 7.74 -2.84
C ASP A 527 24.55 8.95 -2.89
N LEU A 528 24.54 9.63 -4.04
CA LEU A 528 23.68 10.76 -4.34
C LEU A 528 22.58 10.30 -5.31
N TYR A 529 21.33 10.54 -4.95
CA TYR A 529 20.17 10.19 -5.75
C TYR A 529 19.47 11.45 -6.22
N ARG A 530 18.82 11.40 -7.38
CA ARG A 530 18.05 12.52 -7.91
C ARG A 530 16.58 12.11 -8.03
N ASN A 531 15.67 12.92 -7.51
CA ASN A 531 14.23 12.69 -7.66
C ASN A 531 13.71 13.22 -9.01
N ALA A 532 12.40 13.11 -9.24
CA ALA A 532 11.76 13.53 -10.49
C ALA A 532 11.83 15.05 -10.73
N GLU A 533 11.84 15.84 -9.66
CA GLU A 533 11.96 17.30 -9.68
C GLU A 533 13.40 17.76 -9.97
N GLY A 534 14.35 16.84 -9.95
CA GLY A 534 15.76 17.13 -10.16
C GLY A 534 16.49 17.54 -8.89
N ASP A 535 15.88 17.43 -7.72
CA ASP A 535 16.53 17.65 -6.42
C ASP A 535 17.42 16.46 -6.07
N VAL A 536 18.50 16.72 -5.33
CA VAL A 536 19.49 15.68 -4.95
C VAL A 536 19.29 15.27 -3.49
N ILE A 537 19.17 13.98 -3.24
CA ILE A 537 18.95 13.40 -1.92
C ILE A 537 20.09 12.45 -1.56
N PHE A 538 20.54 12.51 -0.31
CA PHE A 538 21.58 11.66 0.24
C PHE A 538 21.41 11.48 1.75
N ALA A 539 22.05 10.46 2.31
CA ALA A 539 22.11 10.26 3.76
C ALA A 539 23.56 10.41 4.26
N LEU A 540 23.71 10.92 5.49
CA LEU A 540 25.03 10.95 6.10
C LEU A 540 25.49 9.54 6.48
N PRO A 541 26.77 9.20 6.24
CA PRO A 541 27.32 7.96 6.75
C PRO A 541 27.37 7.97 8.28
N THR A 542 27.38 6.77 8.88
CA THR A 542 27.66 6.61 10.31
C THR A 542 29.12 7.00 10.57
N VAL A 543 29.36 8.19 11.11
CA VAL A 543 30.71 8.69 11.45
C VAL A 543 30.80 8.89 12.97
N PRO A 544 31.83 8.39 13.66
CA PRO A 544 31.97 8.48 15.13
C PRO A 544 32.37 9.88 15.63
N ALA A 545 32.16 10.94 14.84
CA ALA A 545 32.56 12.29 15.20
C ALA A 545 31.42 13.04 15.89
N ASN A 546 31.74 13.75 16.98
CA ASN A 546 30.78 14.57 17.72
C ASN A 546 30.32 15.81 16.94
N GLU A 547 31.09 16.23 15.94
CA GLU A 547 30.77 17.33 15.06
C GLU A 547 31.04 16.91 13.61
N LEU A 548 30.09 17.22 12.72
CA LEU A 548 30.22 17.00 11.29
C LEU A 548 30.08 18.34 10.56
N LEU A 549 31.01 18.60 9.64
CA LEU A 549 30.90 19.65 8.65
C LEU A 549 30.40 19.02 7.34
N LEU A 550 29.19 19.39 6.94
CA LEU A 550 28.60 19.06 5.65
C LEU A 550 28.87 20.22 4.68
N GLU A 551 29.50 19.91 3.55
CA GLU A 551 29.73 20.85 2.46
C GLU A 551 29.06 20.31 1.19
N VAL A 552 28.19 21.12 0.59
CA VAL A 552 27.52 20.82 -0.68
C VAL A 552 27.95 21.85 -1.70
N ASN A 553 28.41 21.41 -2.86
CA ASN A 553 28.71 22.25 -4.01
C ASN A 553 27.85 21.83 -5.21
N ALA A 554 27.41 22.79 -6.00
CA ALA A 554 26.74 22.51 -7.27
C ALA A 554 27.32 23.35 -8.40
N ARG A 555 27.65 22.69 -9.52
CA ARG A 555 28.20 23.30 -10.73
C ARG A 555 27.25 23.12 -11.90
N PRO A 556 27.24 24.01 -12.90
CA PRO A 556 26.47 23.79 -14.13
C PRO A 556 26.81 22.43 -14.72
N ARG A 557 25.79 21.67 -15.12
CA ARG A 557 25.98 20.36 -15.75
C ARG A 557 26.50 20.60 -17.18
N ASP A 558 27.65 20.03 -17.52
CA ASP A 558 28.18 20.17 -18.88
C ASP A 558 27.20 19.56 -19.89
N ALA A 559 26.88 20.31 -20.96
CA ALA A 559 25.91 19.93 -22.00
C ALA A 559 26.37 18.75 -22.89
N GLY A 560 27.33 17.95 -22.44
CA GLY A 560 28.18 17.08 -23.27
C GLY A 560 27.95 15.58 -23.17
N ASN A 561 27.04 15.08 -22.34
CA ASN A 561 26.71 13.65 -22.29
C ASN A 561 25.22 13.46 -21.99
N LEU A 562 24.41 13.52 -23.05
CA LEU A 562 23.06 12.92 -23.12
C LEU A 562 23.15 11.61 -23.87
#